data_AF-A0A7K4ANF6-F1
#
_entry.id   AF-A0A7K4ANF6-F1
#
_cell.length_a   1.000
_cell.length_b   1.000
_cell.length_c   1.000
_cell.angle_alpha   90.00
_cell.angle_beta   90.00
_cell.angle_gamma   90.00
#
_symmetry.space_group_name_H-M   'P 1'
#
loop_
_entity.id
_entity.type
_entity.pdbx_description
1 polymer ?
#
loop_
_entity_poly.entity_id
_entity_poly.type
_entity_poly.pdbx_seq_one_letter_code
_entity_poly.pdbx_strand_id
1 'polypeptide(L)'
;MNDRRGFPLFFNRAPRVDGVPGRSAAFSTSTRNRVTPQKSQTSSHSFFPSLEILSSNVCSIIEERLDRSFFARPALEIAPDLLGKRLVHHTAEGTFSGIVVETEAYGGTTDPASHAYKGRRTKRNEVMWGPAGHAYIYPIYGIYLCFNVVGGVDGSPEGVFLRAVKPCDGVDLMARNRGMILDERNIRRIANGPSKLCIAFNITRELNGVDIITGPLYFTSGECIDEVTASRRIGVDYAGKGAEYPWRFLIRDSEFVSRPA
;
A
#
# COMPACT_ATOMS: atom_id res chain seq x y z
N MET A 1 -27.84 -42.35 2.96
CA MET A 1 -27.17 -41.49 3.96
C MET A 1 -26.85 -40.19 3.22
N ASN A 2 -27.66 -39.14 3.29
CA ASN A 2 -28.16 -38.40 4.47
C ASN A 2 -27.03 -37.98 5.42
N ASP A 3 -26.62 -36.72 5.34
CA ASP A 3 -27.18 -35.70 6.25
C ASP A 3 -27.32 -34.35 5.52
N ARG A 4 -28.22 -33.47 5.98
CA ARG A 4 -28.47 -32.10 5.50
C ARG A 4 -28.62 -31.16 6.71
N ARG A 5 -27.56 -30.41 7.06
CA ARG A 5 -27.61 -29.31 8.04
C ARG A 5 -26.71 -28.17 7.54
N GLY A 6 -27.18 -26.94 7.27
CA GLY A 6 -28.53 -26.39 7.41
C GLY A 6 -28.71 -25.65 8.73
N PHE A 7 -28.42 -24.34 8.71
CA PHE A 7 -28.69 -23.39 9.81
C PHE A 7 -29.36 -22.11 9.25
N PRO A 8 -30.32 -21.50 9.96
CA PRO A 8 -31.24 -20.53 9.37
C PRO A 8 -30.80 -19.06 9.48
N LEU A 9 -31.31 -18.24 8.56
CA LEU A 9 -31.36 -16.79 8.69
C LEU A 9 -32.40 -16.38 9.74
N PHE A 10 -32.01 -15.56 10.72
CA PHE A 10 -32.95 -14.87 11.59
C PHE A 10 -32.96 -13.37 11.29
N PHE A 11 -33.99 -12.92 10.57
CA PHE A 11 -34.48 -11.55 10.69
C PHE A 11 -35.04 -11.35 12.10
N ASN A 12 -34.83 -10.18 12.69
CA ASN A 12 -35.81 -9.65 13.63
C ASN A 12 -35.90 -8.12 13.56
N ARG A 13 -37.09 -7.57 13.87
CA ARG A 13 -37.42 -6.14 13.68
C ARG A 13 -37.18 -5.34 14.95
N ALA A 14 -36.88 -4.05 14.79
CA ALA A 14 -36.93 -3.09 15.89
C ALA A 14 -38.38 -2.71 16.26
N PRO A 15 -38.68 -2.44 17.54
CA PRO A 15 -39.85 -1.67 17.94
C PRO A 15 -39.58 -0.16 17.80
N ARG A 16 -40.66 0.64 17.71
CA ARG A 16 -40.61 2.11 17.80
C ARG A 16 -40.82 2.57 19.24
N VAL A 17 -40.44 3.80 19.54
CA VAL A 17 -41.09 4.66 20.55
C VAL A 17 -41.04 6.11 20.08
N ASP A 18 -42.16 6.81 20.22
CA ASP A 18 -42.35 8.19 19.74
C ASP A 18 -42.08 9.22 20.86
N GLY A 19 -41.68 10.45 20.53
CA GLY A 19 -41.39 11.50 21.52
C GLY A 19 -41.09 12.89 20.94
N VAL A 20 -42.11 13.76 20.88
CA VAL A 20 -42.12 15.15 20.36
C VAL A 20 -43.18 15.90 21.20
N PRO A 21 -42.97 17.12 21.79
CA PRO A 21 -43.03 18.37 20.99
C PRO A 21 -42.34 19.67 21.51
N GLY A 22 -42.11 20.61 20.57
CA GLY A 22 -41.97 22.07 20.81
C GLY A 22 -40.55 22.63 21.01
N ARG A 23 -40.22 23.93 20.83
CA ARG A 23 -40.86 25.19 20.31
C ARG A 23 -39.73 26.25 20.12
N SER A 24 -39.83 27.38 19.42
CA SER A 24 -40.58 27.82 18.20
C SER A 24 -40.18 29.27 17.80
N ALA A 25 -40.20 29.64 16.51
CA ALA A 25 -40.02 31.00 15.94
C ALA A 25 -38.60 31.66 16.11
N ALA A 26 -38.18 32.75 15.43
CA ALA A 26 -38.81 33.57 14.37
C ALA A 26 -37.82 34.29 13.40
N PHE A 27 -38.35 34.63 12.22
CA PHE A 27 -38.00 35.64 11.18
C PHE A 27 -37.06 36.84 11.47
N SER A 28 -36.20 37.18 10.46
CA SER A 28 -36.00 38.52 9.79
C SER A 28 -34.82 38.40 8.78
N THR A 29 -34.67 38.96 7.56
CA THR A 29 -34.94 40.28 6.90
C THR A 29 -34.06 41.45 7.39
N SER A 30 -33.50 42.40 6.59
CA SER A 30 -33.61 42.69 5.14
C SER A 30 -32.40 43.48 4.53
N THR A 31 -32.17 43.30 3.21
CA THR A 31 -31.73 44.25 2.15
C THR A 31 -30.79 45.48 2.32
N ARG A 32 -29.88 45.62 1.31
CA ARG A 32 -29.42 46.88 0.61
C ARG A 32 -28.50 47.86 1.40
N ASN A 33 -27.72 48.78 0.81
CA ASN A 33 -27.55 49.18 -0.60
C ASN A 33 -26.13 49.73 -0.96
N ARG A 34 -25.81 49.62 -2.26
CA ARG A 34 -24.81 50.33 -3.11
C ARG A 34 -24.58 51.84 -2.81
N VAL A 35 -23.34 52.35 -3.01
CA VAL A 35 -22.97 53.56 -3.83
C VAL A 35 -21.43 53.79 -3.91
N THR A 36 -20.96 54.37 -5.02
CA THR A 36 -19.57 54.81 -5.29
C THR A 36 -19.52 56.29 -5.70
N PRO A 37 -18.35 56.95 -5.68
CA PRO A 37 -17.99 57.80 -6.82
C PRO A 37 -16.51 57.75 -7.29
N GLN A 38 -16.30 58.26 -8.51
CA GLN A 38 -15.01 58.56 -9.18
C GLN A 38 -14.21 59.68 -8.43
N LYS A 39 -12.93 60.00 -8.65
CA LYS A 39 -12.01 60.02 -9.85
C LYS A 39 -10.53 59.89 -9.33
N SER A 40 -9.39 59.97 -10.05
CA SER A 40 -8.97 60.30 -11.45
C SER A 40 -7.50 59.84 -11.73
N GLN A 41 -7.04 60.07 -12.98
CA GLN A 41 -5.68 60.44 -13.48
C GLN A 41 -4.53 60.69 -12.45
N THR A 42 -3.24 60.41 -12.71
CA THR A 42 -2.51 60.28 -14.00
C THR A 42 -1.18 59.49 -13.87
N SER A 43 -0.46 59.37 -15.01
CA SER A 43 1.00 59.13 -15.16
C SER A 43 1.62 57.80 -14.68
N SER A 44 2.08 57.05 -15.67
CA SER A 44 3.08 56.00 -15.64
C SER A 44 4.33 56.26 -14.76
N HIS A 45 4.68 55.28 -13.93
CA HIS A 45 6.06 54.80 -13.76
C HIS A 45 6.03 53.28 -13.59
N SER A 46 6.89 52.55 -14.31
CA SER A 46 6.93 51.08 -14.30
C SER A 46 7.72 50.58 -13.09
N PHE A 47 7.04 50.42 -11.95
CA PHE A 47 7.61 49.83 -10.75
C PHE A 47 7.02 48.43 -10.53
N PHE A 48 7.67 47.40 -11.08
CA PHE A 48 7.40 46.03 -10.66
C PHE A 48 8.04 45.85 -9.27
N PRO A 49 7.27 45.63 -8.19
CA PRO A 49 7.86 45.01 -7.02
C PRO A 49 8.29 43.60 -7.46
N SER A 50 9.57 43.30 -7.32
CA SER A 50 10.04 41.93 -7.45
C SER A 50 9.31 41.10 -6.39
N LEU A 51 8.39 40.23 -6.82
CA LEU A 51 7.94 39.16 -5.95
C LEU A 51 9.18 38.30 -5.66
N GLU A 52 9.75 38.48 -4.47
CA GLU A 52 10.51 37.43 -3.85
C GLU A 52 9.57 36.22 -3.76
N ILE A 53 9.81 35.26 -4.66
CA ILE A 53 9.18 33.95 -4.56
C ILE A 53 9.72 33.36 -3.27
N LEU A 54 8.93 33.48 -2.20
CA LEU A 54 9.16 32.78 -0.95
C LEU A 54 9.42 31.32 -1.32
N SER A 55 10.64 30.86 -1.04
CA SER A 55 11.08 29.49 -1.34
C SER A 55 10.43 28.51 -0.38
N SER A 56 9.10 28.40 -0.46
CA SER A 56 8.45 27.12 -0.19
C SER A 56 9.14 26.12 -1.11
N ASN A 57 9.84 25.17 -0.50
CA ASN A 57 10.50 24.10 -1.25
C ASN A 57 9.41 23.19 -1.82
N VAL A 58 8.83 23.61 -2.95
CA VAL A 58 8.17 22.73 -3.91
C VAL A 58 9.28 21.86 -4.48
N CYS A 59 9.70 20.89 -3.66
CA CYS A 59 10.58 19.83 -4.09
C CYS A 59 9.79 19.07 -5.15
N SER A 60 10.10 19.36 -6.41
CA SER A 60 9.75 18.50 -7.54
C SER A 60 10.55 17.22 -7.37
N ILE A 61 10.12 16.38 -6.41
CA ILE A 61 10.65 15.05 -6.19
C ILE A 61 10.39 14.30 -7.49
N ILE A 62 11.44 14.16 -8.30
CA ILE A 62 11.46 13.17 -9.36
C ILE A 62 11.41 11.84 -8.61
N GLU A 63 10.29 11.12 -8.76
CA GLU A 63 10.14 9.79 -8.20
C GLU A 63 11.00 8.81 -9.01
N GLU A 64 12.30 8.83 -8.71
CA GLU A 64 13.31 8.00 -9.35
C GLU A 64 13.05 6.52 -9.05
N ARG A 65 13.08 5.71 -10.11
CA ARG A 65 12.91 4.25 -10.03
C ARG A 65 14.07 3.63 -9.27
N LEU A 66 13.77 2.81 -8.26
CA LEU A 66 14.79 2.11 -7.47
C LEU A 66 15.54 1.11 -8.37
N ASP A 67 16.87 1.14 -8.31
CA ASP A 67 17.75 0.30 -9.11
C ASP A 67 18.05 -1.06 -8.45
N ARG A 68 18.87 -1.90 -9.10
CA ARG A 68 19.20 -3.22 -8.56
C ARG A 68 20.06 -3.16 -7.29
N SER A 69 20.82 -2.08 -7.06
CA SER A 69 21.66 -1.93 -5.87
C SER A 69 20.83 -1.81 -4.59
N PHE A 70 19.65 -1.17 -4.68
CA PHE A 70 18.71 -1.10 -3.56
C PHE A 70 18.29 -2.50 -3.06
N PHE A 71 18.12 -3.46 -3.99
CA PHE A 71 17.66 -4.83 -3.70
C PHE A 71 18.81 -5.85 -3.57
N ALA A 72 20.04 -5.54 -3.98
CA ALA A 72 21.21 -6.42 -3.87
C ALA A 72 21.85 -6.40 -2.46
N ARG A 73 20.99 -6.51 -1.44
CA ARG A 73 21.32 -6.36 0.01
C ARG A 73 20.56 -7.41 0.83
N PRO A 74 20.95 -7.69 2.08
CA PRO A 74 20.20 -8.60 2.95
C PRO A 74 18.72 -8.19 3.07
N ALA A 75 17.80 -9.16 3.04
CA ALA A 75 16.36 -8.87 3.09
C ALA A 75 15.93 -8.18 4.40
N LEU A 76 16.73 -8.28 5.46
CA LEU A 76 16.53 -7.58 6.73
C LEU A 76 16.83 -6.08 6.67
N GLU A 77 17.62 -5.62 5.70
CA GLU A 77 17.82 -4.19 5.42
C GLU A 77 16.75 -3.67 4.45
N ILE A 78 16.47 -4.44 3.39
CA ILE A 78 15.51 -4.01 2.36
C ILE A 78 14.09 -3.92 2.92
N ALA A 79 13.66 -4.85 3.80
CA ALA A 79 12.30 -4.87 4.30
C ALA A 79 11.86 -3.58 5.03
N PRO A 80 12.62 -3.03 6.01
CA PRO A 80 12.31 -1.71 6.56
C PRO A 80 12.57 -0.57 5.57
N ASP A 81 13.65 -0.61 4.78
CA ASP A 81 13.99 0.46 3.81
C ASP A 81 12.95 0.63 2.69
N LEU A 82 12.19 -0.43 2.37
CA LEU A 82 11.13 -0.41 1.36
C LEU A 82 9.85 0.30 1.88
N LEU A 83 9.71 0.54 3.19
CA LEU A 83 8.62 1.34 3.74
C LEU A 83 8.72 2.79 3.25
N GLY A 84 7.58 3.44 2.98
CA GLY A 84 7.52 4.78 2.42
C GLY A 84 7.82 4.87 0.90
N LYS A 85 8.45 3.85 0.32
CA LYS A 85 8.64 3.76 -1.15
C LYS A 85 7.30 3.47 -1.83
N ARG A 86 7.10 4.00 -3.04
CA ARG A 86 5.88 3.74 -3.81
C ARG A 86 6.05 2.48 -4.64
N LEU A 87 5.11 1.55 -4.53
CA LEU A 87 4.90 0.47 -5.49
C LEU A 87 4.07 1.02 -6.67
N VAL A 88 4.50 0.77 -7.89
CA VAL A 88 3.81 1.16 -9.14
C VAL A 88 3.61 -0.06 -10.03
N HIS A 89 2.44 -0.19 -10.65
CA HIS A 89 2.17 -1.14 -11.71
C HIS A 89 1.44 -0.45 -12.89
N HIS A 90 2.07 -0.45 -14.06
CA HIS A 90 1.43 0.02 -15.31
C HIS A 90 0.78 -1.14 -16.06
N THR A 91 -0.48 -0.97 -16.46
CA THR A 91 -1.24 -1.95 -17.23
C THR A 91 -2.01 -1.26 -18.37
N ALA A 92 -2.61 -2.03 -19.27
CA ALA A 92 -3.50 -1.50 -20.30
C ALA A 92 -4.82 -0.90 -19.73
N GLU A 93 -5.17 -1.21 -18.48
CA GLU A 93 -6.34 -0.65 -17.78
C GLU A 93 -6.03 0.69 -17.08
N GLY A 94 -4.75 0.98 -16.84
CA GLY A 94 -4.28 2.16 -16.13
C GLY A 94 -3.07 1.90 -15.23
N THR A 95 -2.73 2.90 -14.43
CA THR A 95 -1.65 2.86 -13.43
C THR A 95 -2.24 2.60 -12.05
N PHE A 96 -1.69 1.61 -11.36
CA PHE A 96 -1.91 1.36 -9.93
C PHE A 96 -0.70 1.86 -9.16
N SER A 97 -0.89 2.68 -8.12
CA SER A 97 0.23 3.06 -7.24
C SER A 97 -0.16 3.14 -5.76
N GLY A 98 0.81 2.93 -4.87
CA GLY A 98 0.61 3.12 -3.44
C GLY A 98 1.91 3.02 -2.63
N ILE A 99 1.96 3.73 -1.51
CA ILE A 99 3.10 3.75 -0.59
C ILE A 99 3.13 2.45 0.22
N VAL A 100 4.27 1.78 0.30
CA VAL A 100 4.45 0.54 1.10
C VAL A 100 4.42 0.86 2.59
N VAL A 101 3.55 0.16 3.33
CA VAL A 101 3.33 0.40 4.78
C VAL A 101 3.58 -0.82 5.66
N GLU A 102 3.67 -2.03 5.09
CA GLU A 102 3.97 -3.26 5.82
C GLU A 102 4.71 -4.27 4.93
N THR A 103 5.82 -4.82 5.45
CA THR A 103 6.71 -5.79 4.81
C THR A 103 7.10 -6.93 5.77
N GLU A 104 7.55 -8.06 5.22
CA GLU A 104 8.23 -9.13 5.99
C GLU A 104 9.53 -9.55 5.31
N ALA A 105 10.61 -9.69 6.07
CA ALA A 105 11.87 -10.25 5.58
C ALA A 105 11.87 -11.79 5.68
N TYR A 106 12.46 -12.45 4.68
CA TYR A 106 12.71 -13.89 4.66
C TYR A 106 14.18 -14.17 4.36
N GLY A 107 14.90 -14.68 5.36
CA GLY A 107 16.36 -14.92 5.36
C GLY A 107 16.81 -16.17 4.61
N GLY A 108 16.18 -16.46 3.46
CA GLY A 108 16.60 -17.51 2.53
C GLY A 108 16.84 -18.89 3.15
N THR A 109 18.08 -19.36 3.12
CA THR A 109 18.43 -20.73 3.53
C THR A 109 18.48 -20.93 5.04
N THR A 110 18.68 -19.87 5.83
CA THR A 110 18.84 -19.94 7.30
C THR A 110 17.51 -19.78 8.05
N ASP A 111 16.51 -19.19 7.40
CA ASP A 111 15.21 -18.84 7.98
C ASP A 111 14.20 -19.99 7.94
N PRO A 112 13.73 -20.52 9.10
CA PRO A 112 12.75 -21.61 9.15
C PRO A 112 11.38 -21.30 8.52
N ALA A 113 11.03 -20.03 8.30
CA ALA A 113 9.79 -19.62 7.64
C ALA A 113 9.93 -19.46 6.11
N SER A 114 11.14 -19.53 5.57
CA SER A 114 11.40 -19.32 4.14
C SER A 114 11.08 -20.56 3.31
N HIS A 115 10.55 -20.36 2.10
CA HIS A 115 10.41 -21.42 1.10
C HIS A 115 11.75 -22.07 0.73
N ALA A 116 12.87 -21.35 0.89
CA ALA A 116 14.23 -21.80 0.59
C ALA A 116 14.98 -22.39 1.80
N TYR A 117 14.32 -22.54 2.97
CA TYR A 117 14.95 -23.03 4.20
C TYR A 117 15.72 -24.34 4.00
N LYS A 118 16.91 -24.43 4.60
CA LYS A 118 17.88 -25.53 4.44
C LYS A 118 18.28 -25.81 2.98
N GLY A 119 18.31 -24.77 2.14
CA GLY A 119 18.71 -24.87 0.74
C GLY A 119 17.64 -25.49 -0.18
N ARG A 120 16.36 -25.48 0.22
CA ARG A 120 15.27 -26.08 -0.55
C ARG A 120 15.01 -25.30 -1.86
N ARG A 121 15.43 -25.88 -2.99
CA ARG A 121 15.13 -25.36 -4.34
C ARG A 121 14.07 -26.22 -5.02
N THR A 122 13.06 -25.58 -5.62
CA THR A 122 11.92 -26.21 -6.28
C THR A 122 11.42 -25.33 -7.43
N LYS A 123 10.70 -25.92 -8.40
CA LYS A 123 10.02 -25.17 -9.47
C LYS A 123 9.11 -24.03 -8.99
N ARG A 124 8.63 -24.06 -7.74
CA ARG A 124 7.82 -22.99 -7.15
C ARG A 124 8.66 -21.80 -6.74
N ASN A 125 9.77 -22.01 -6.04
CA ASN A 125 10.62 -20.94 -5.50
C ASN A 125 11.88 -20.68 -6.32
N GLU A 126 11.97 -21.21 -7.54
CA GLU A 126 13.12 -21.08 -8.43
C GLU A 126 13.54 -19.61 -8.68
N VAL A 127 12.56 -18.70 -8.78
CA VAL A 127 12.81 -17.24 -8.92
C VAL A 127 13.61 -16.68 -7.76
N MET A 128 13.45 -17.20 -6.53
CA MET A 128 14.26 -16.76 -5.37
C MET A 128 15.75 -17.03 -5.57
N TRP A 129 16.14 -17.99 -6.41
CA TRP A 129 17.53 -18.32 -6.70
C TRP A 129 18.09 -17.57 -7.93
N GLY A 130 17.33 -16.61 -8.46
CA GLY A 130 17.77 -15.67 -9.49
C GLY A 130 18.42 -14.40 -8.90
N PRO A 131 18.66 -13.37 -9.74
CA PRO A 131 19.26 -12.12 -9.29
C PRO A 131 18.32 -11.30 -8.40
N ALA A 132 18.89 -10.45 -7.55
CA ALA A 132 18.15 -9.46 -6.78
C ALA A 132 17.28 -8.55 -7.68
N GLY A 133 16.14 -8.08 -7.18
CA GLY A 133 15.20 -7.24 -7.93
C GLY A 133 14.32 -8.00 -8.93
N HIS A 134 14.02 -9.28 -8.70
CA HIS A 134 12.98 -10.01 -9.44
C HIS A 134 11.71 -10.19 -8.60
N ALA A 135 10.54 -10.15 -9.24
CA ALA A 135 9.25 -10.38 -8.59
C ALA A 135 8.99 -11.89 -8.38
N TYR A 136 9.03 -12.36 -7.14
CA TYR A 136 8.62 -13.72 -6.78
C TYR A 136 7.14 -13.73 -6.38
N ILE A 137 6.28 -14.29 -7.24
CA ILE A 137 4.82 -14.32 -7.06
C ILE A 137 4.32 -15.76 -7.06
N TYR A 138 3.64 -16.17 -5.99
CA TYR A 138 3.23 -17.56 -5.80
C TYR A 138 1.76 -17.70 -5.34
N PRO A 139 1.11 -18.84 -5.63
CA PRO A 139 -0.23 -19.13 -5.13
C PRO A 139 -0.24 -19.62 -3.67
N ILE A 140 -1.25 -19.17 -2.93
CA ILE A 140 -1.58 -19.59 -1.56
C ILE A 140 -3.08 -19.89 -1.48
N TYR A 141 -3.46 -20.91 -0.68
CA TYR A 141 -4.84 -21.38 -0.53
C TYR A 141 -5.58 -21.66 -1.86
N GLY A 142 -4.84 -22.06 -2.90
CA GLY A 142 -5.35 -22.38 -4.24
C GLY A 142 -5.72 -21.17 -5.11
N ILE A 143 -6.38 -20.16 -4.55
CA ILE A 143 -7.01 -19.05 -5.30
C ILE A 143 -6.34 -17.68 -5.13
N TYR A 144 -5.46 -17.50 -4.14
CA TYR A 144 -4.85 -16.22 -3.82
C TYR A 144 -3.38 -16.17 -4.22
N LEU A 145 -2.85 -14.97 -4.43
CA LEU A 145 -1.43 -14.73 -4.70
C LEU A 145 -0.75 -13.99 -3.54
N CYS A 146 0.58 -14.11 -3.50
CA CYS A 146 1.49 -13.35 -2.64
C CYS A 146 2.62 -12.79 -3.50
N PHE A 147 2.98 -11.51 -3.31
CA PHE A 147 4.05 -10.83 -4.05
C PHE A 147 5.24 -10.54 -3.14
N ASN A 148 6.43 -10.90 -3.61
CA ASN A 148 7.71 -10.70 -2.93
C ASN A 148 8.71 -10.14 -3.94
N VAL A 149 9.73 -9.45 -3.46
CA VAL A 149 10.91 -9.08 -4.26
C VAL A 149 12.10 -9.91 -3.78
N VAL A 150 12.85 -10.50 -4.71
CA VAL A 150 14.10 -11.21 -4.42
C VAL A 150 15.16 -10.22 -3.97
N GLY A 151 15.83 -10.52 -2.87
CA GLY A 151 16.95 -9.75 -2.33
C GLY A 151 18.15 -10.66 -2.04
N GLY A 152 19.12 -10.14 -1.30
CA GLY A 152 20.41 -10.78 -1.05
C GLY A 152 21.43 -10.51 -2.16
N VAL A 153 22.60 -11.14 -2.03
CA VAL A 153 23.57 -11.26 -3.13
C VAL A 153 23.19 -12.42 -4.04
N ASP A 154 23.62 -12.39 -5.30
CA ASP A 154 23.29 -13.43 -6.29
C ASP A 154 23.55 -14.85 -5.76
N GLY A 155 22.50 -15.68 -5.77
CA GLY A 155 22.52 -17.05 -5.23
C GLY A 155 22.10 -17.18 -3.75
N SER A 156 21.94 -16.08 -3.00
CA SER A 156 21.24 -16.08 -1.71
C SER A 156 19.73 -15.97 -1.95
N PRO A 157 18.91 -16.97 -1.59
CA PRO A 157 17.49 -16.97 -1.90
C PRO A 157 16.66 -16.17 -0.88
N GLU A 158 17.03 -14.92 -0.66
CA GLU A 158 16.36 -14.00 0.26
C GLU A 158 15.21 -13.26 -0.43
N GLY A 159 14.31 -12.68 0.37
CA GLY A 159 13.27 -11.82 -0.19
C GLY A 159 12.48 -11.02 0.82
N VAL A 160 11.88 -9.94 0.30
CA VAL A 160 10.95 -9.07 1.01
C VAL A 160 9.54 -9.34 0.53
N PHE A 161 8.66 -9.75 1.43
CA PHE A 161 7.25 -10.02 1.18
C PHE A 161 6.42 -8.74 1.38
N LEU A 162 5.67 -8.33 0.36
CA LEU A 162 4.84 -7.12 0.40
C LEU A 162 3.47 -7.46 1.02
N ARG A 163 3.14 -6.80 2.14
CA ARG A 163 1.91 -7.09 2.89
C ARG A 163 0.84 -6.03 2.77
N ALA A 164 1.21 -4.76 2.80
CA ALA A 164 0.25 -3.67 2.67
C ALA A 164 0.83 -2.43 2.03
N VAL A 165 -0.04 -1.70 1.34
CA VAL A 165 0.21 -0.36 0.78
C VAL A 165 -0.97 0.58 1.08
N LYS A 166 -0.66 1.85 1.25
CA LYS A 166 -1.58 3.01 1.23
C LYS A 166 -1.86 3.34 -0.23
N PRO A 167 -3.09 3.14 -0.76
CA PRO A 167 -3.41 3.43 -2.16
C PRO A 167 -3.22 4.90 -2.52
N CYS A 168 -2.75 5.18 -3.74
CA CYS A 168 -2.55 6.54 -4.26
C CYS A 168 -3.17 6.71 -5.64
N ASP A 169 -2.63 6.05 -6.68
CA ASP A 169 -3.14 6.17 -8.06
C ASP A 169 -3.95 4.94 -8.47
N GLY A 170 -5.00 5.15 -9.26
CA GLY A 170 -5.88 4.06 -9.72
C GLY A 170 -6.73 3.44 -8.61
N VAL A 171 -7.03 4.18 -7.53
CA VAL A 171 -7.77 3.66 -6.36
C VAL A 171 -9.18 3.16 -6.71
N ASP A 172 -9.80 3.71 -7.75
CA ASP A 172 -11.07 3.25 -8.30
C ASP A 172 -10.94 1.93 -9.09
N LEU A 173 -9.85 1.76 -9.86
CA LEU A 173 -9.48 0.49 -10.50
C LEU A 173 -9.23 -0.57 -9.42
N MET A 174 -8.47 -0.23 -8.37
CA MET A 174 -8.24 -1.11 -7.24
C MET A 174 -9.55 -1.52 -6.54
N ALA A 175 -10.46 -0.57 -6.30
CA ALA A 175 -11.76 -0.85 -5.70
C ALA A 175 -12.60 -1.77 -6.59
N ARG A 176 -12.63 -1.53 -7.91
CA ARG A 176 -13.26 -2.41 -8.91
C ARG A 176 -12.68 -3.83 -8.87
N ASN A 177 -11.35 -3.97 -8.94
CA ASN A 177 -10.65 -5.26 -8.87
C ASN A 177 -10.95 -6.01 -7.55
N ARG A 178 -11.09 -5.27 -6.45
CA ARG A 178 -11.43 -5.81 -5.13
C ARG A 178 -12.93 -6.14 -4.95
N GLY A 179 -13.79 -5.79 -5.90
CA GLY A 179 -15.25 -5.95 -5.78
C GLY A 179 -15.87 -5.04 -4.72
N MET A 180 -15.31 -3.85 -4.52
CA MET A 180 -15.64 -2.94 -3.40
C MET A 180 -16.14 -1.58 -3.89
N ILE A 181 -17.03 -0.97 -3.12
CA ILE A 181 -17.37 0.45 -3.24
C ILE A 181 -16.20 1.26 -2.67
N LEU A 182 -15.79 2.32 -3.37
CA LEU A 182 -14.78 3.26 -2.91
C LEU A 182 -15.44 4.31 -2.00
N ASP A 183 -15.08 4.28 -0.72
CA ASP A 183 -15.48 5.25 0.30
C ASP A 183 -14.40 5.36 1.40
N GLU A 184 -14.55 6.34 2.30
CA GLU A 184 -13.62 6.63 3.40
C GLU A 184 -13.33 5.43 4.32
N ARG A 185 -14.28 4.51 4.49
CA ARG A 185 -14.13 3.33 5.36
C ARG A 185 -13.46 2.18 4.59
N ASN A 186 -13.73 2.09 3.30
CA ASN A 186 -13.27 1.01 2.43
C ASN A 186 -11.90 1.27 1.80
N ILE A 187 -11.43 2.51 1.62
CA ILE A 187 -10.10 2.82 1.08
C ILE A 187 -8.96 2.13 1.85
N ARG A 188 -9.00 2.19 3.20
CA ARG A 188 -8.07 1.49 4.10
C ARG A 188 -8.09 -0.04 3.96
N ARG A 189 -9.16 -0.59 3.36
CA ARG A 189 -9.38 -2.05 3.19
C ARG A 189 -9.03 -2.55 1.78
N ILE A 190 -8.60 -1.68 0.86
CA ILE A 190 -8.28 -2.02 -0.54
C ILE A 190 -7.03 -2.88 -0.64
N ALA A 191 -5.94 -2.53 0.07
CA ALA A 191 -4.65 -3.20 -0.06
C ALA A 191 -4.01 -3.61 1.29
N ASN A 192 -4.75 -3.59 2.40
CA ASN A 192 -4.24 -3.96 3.73
C ASN A 192 -4.14 -5.48 3.96
N GLY A 193 -3.31 -6.17 3.16
CA GLY A 193 -3.03 -7.60 3.25
C GLY A 193 -2.49 -8.15 1.94
N PRO A 194 -1.56 -9.12 1.95
CA PRO A 194 -0.72 -9.45 0.79
C PRO A 194 -1.54 -9.85 -0.45
N SER A 195 -2.52 -10.74 -0.29
CA SER A 195 -3.39 -11.13 -1.40
C SER A 195 -4.44 -10.07 -1.77
N LYS A 196 -4.76 -9.12 -0.88
CA LYS A 196 -5.60 -7.95 -1.22
C LYS A 196 -4.82 -7.00 -2.12
N LEU A 197 -3.55 -6.73 -1.78
CA LEU A 197 -2.61 -5.94 -2.57
C LEU A 197 -2.47 -6.53 -3.97
N CYS A 198 -2.23 -7.84 -4.10
CA CYS A 198 -2.13 -8.48 -5.41
C CYS A 198 -3.38 -8.30 -6.27
N ILE A 199 -4.59 -8.51 -5.71
CA ILE A 199 -5.84 -8.32 -6.45
C ILE A 199 -6.04 -6.83 -6.79
N ALA A 200 -5.84 -5.92 -5.84
CA ALA A 200 -6.01 -4.48 -6.05
C ALA A 200 -5.15 -3.95 -7.20
N PHE A 201 -3.86 -4.30 -7.21
CA PHE A 201 -2.88 -3.85 -8.22
C PHE A 201 -2.92 -4.65 -9.54
N ASN A 202 -3.85 -5.59 -9.71
CA ASN A 202 -3.87 -6.52 -10.83
C ASN A 202 -2.53 -7.29 -11.02
N ILE A 203 -1.91 -7.70 -9.90
CA ILE A 203 -0.68 -8.51 -9.91
C ILE A 203 -1.08 -9.97 -10.10
N THR A 204 -0.82 -10.49 -11.29
CA THR A 204 -1.17 -11.86 -11.70
C THR A 204 0.04 -12.81 -11.63
N ARG A 205 -0.11 -14.06 -12.10
CA ARG A 205 0.97 -15.08 -12.05
C ARG A 205 2.03 -14.86 -13.13
N GLU A 206 1.65 -14.16 -14.20
CA GLU A 206 2.45 -13.88 -15.39
C GLU A 206 3.59 -12.89 -15.08
N LEU A 207 3.50 -12.17 -13.96
CA LEU A 207 4.55 -11.30 -13.44
C LEU A 207 5.61 -12.06 -12.60
N ASN A 208 5.43 -13.35 -12.32
CA ASN A 208 6.42 -14.12 -11.56
C ASN A 208 7.71 -14.32 -12.37
N GLY A 209 8.82 -13.77 -11.89
CA GLY A 209 10.11 -13.75 -12.57
C GLY A 209 10.34 -12.49 -13.42
N VAL A 210 9.44 -11.50 -13.37
CA VAL A 210 9.69 -10.18 -13.99
C VAL A 210 10.75 -9.41 -13.19
N ASP A 211 11.70 -8.81 -13.91
CA ASP A 211 12.68 -7.88 -13.36
C ASP A 211 12.00 -6.55 -12.99
N ILE A 212 11.92 -6.23 -11.70
CA ILE A 212 11.27 -4.98 -11.23
C ILE A 212 12.12 -3.73 -11.50
N ILE A 213 13.35 -3.90 -11.99
CA ILE A 213 14.24 -2.78 -12.37
C ILE A 213 13.94 -2.28 -13.79
N THR A 214 13.33 -3.11 -14.64
CA THR A 214 13.00 -2.74 -16.04
C THR A 214 11.52 -2.93 -16.41
N GLY A 215 10.81 -3.91 -15.85
CA GLY A 215 9.43 -4.27 -16.20
C GLY A 215 8.33 -3.29 -15.77
N PRO A 216 7.04 -3.65 -15.97
CA PRO A 216 5.89 -2.77 -15.70
C PRO A 216 5.50 -2.65 -14.20
N LEU A 217 5.99 -3.56 -13.36
CA LEU A 217 5.83 -3.57 -11.90
C LEU A 217 7.15 -3.13 -11.27
N TYR A 218 7.16 -2.07 -10.46
CA TYR A 218 8.39 -1.48 -9.94
C TYR A 218 8.19 -0.62 -8.69
N PHE A 219 9.29 -0.12 -8.13
CA PHE A 219 9.28 0.82 -7.01
C PHE A 219 10.00 2.12 -7.37
N THR A 220 9.55 3.22 -6.78
CA THR A 220 10.22 4.54 -6.84
C THR A 220 10.65 5.01 -5.45
N SER A 221 11.48 6.06 -5.41
CA SER A 221 11.61 6.92 -4.23
C SER A 221 10.24 7.44 -3.77
N GLY A 222 10.13 7.83 -2.50
CA GLY A 222 8.84 8.17 -1.89
C GLY A 222 9.00 8.81 -0.51
N GLU A 223 7.98 8.68 0.32
CA GLU A 223 7.91 9.26 1.67
C GLU A 223 9.09 8.78 2.55
N CYS A 224 9.73 9.70 3.27
CA CYS A 224 10.65 9.36 4.36
C CYS A 224 9.82 8.89 5.56
N ILE A 225 10.25 7.82 6.22
CA ILE A 225 9.56 7.22 7.36
C ILE A 225 10.43 7.37 8.61
N ASP A 226 9.97 8.19 9.55
CA ASP A 226 10.69 8.44 10.80
C ASP A 226 10.52 7.28 11.81
N GLU A 227 9.37 6.61 11.81
CA GLU A 227 9.03 5.59 12.81
C GLU A 227 8.57 4.25 12.20
N VAL A 228 9.49 3.27 12.24
CA VAL A 228 9.23 1.86 11.87
C VAL A 228 9.07 1.00 13.13
N THR A 229 8.01 0.20 13.17
CA THR A 229 7.78 -0.81 14.22
C THR A 229 8.14 -2.20 13.69
N ALA A 230 9.01 -2.92 14.42
CA ALA A 230 9.34 -4.32 14.16
C ALA A 230 8.49 -5.26 15.03
N SER A 231 8.03 -6.37 14.45
CA SER A 231 7.10 -7.30 15.08
C SER A 231 7.24 -8.73 14.54
N ARG A 232 6.56 -9.70 15.15
CA ARG A 232 6.53 -11.09 14.65
C ARG A 232 5.79 -11.18 13.31
N ARG A 233 6.22 -12.15 12.49
CA ARG A 233 5.64 -12.43 11.17
C ARG A 233 4.30 -13.15 11.28
N ILE A 234 3.38 -12.91 10.34
CA ILE A 234 1.99 -13.39 10.39
C ILE A 234 1.82 -14.68 9.58
N GLY A 235 1.36 -15.75 10.26
CA GLY A 235 1.02 -17.03 9.62
C GLY A 235 2.22 -17.95 9.40
N VAL A 236 3.29 -17.77 10.18
CA VAL A 236 4.52 -18.57 10.11
C VAL A 236 4.70 -19.51 11.29
N ASP A 237 3.64 -19.82 12.06
CA ASP A 237 3.72 -20.57 13.32
C ASP A 237 4.38 -21.97 13.18
N TYR A 238 4.34 -22.54 11.97
CA TYR A 238 5.04 -23.78 11.58
C TYR A 238 6.59 -23.67 11.62
N ALA A 239 7.15 -22.46 11.70
CA ALA A 239 8.58 -22.17 11.64
C ALA A 239 9.31 -22.36 13.00
N GLY A 240 8.58 -22.69 14.08
CA GLY A 240 9.14 -22.80 15.42
C GLY A 240 9.82 -21.49 15.84
N LYS A 241 11.11 -21.52 16.20
CA LYS A 241 11.88 -20.31 16.54
C LYS A 241 11.83 -19.22 15.45
N GLY A 242 11.70 -19.58 14.17
CA GLY A 242 11.57 -18.63 13.07
C GLY A 242 10.30 -17.77 13.12
N ALA A 243 9.27 -18.19 13.87
CA ALA A 243 8.06 -17.41 14.12
C ALA A 243 8.24 -16.34 15.20
N GLU A 244 9.25 -16.47 16.05
CA GLU A 244 9.55 -15.52 17.13
C GLU A 244 10.33 -14.29 16.65
N TYR A 245 10.96 -14.39 15.47
CA TYR A 245 11.82 -13.36 14.90
C TYR A 245 11.02 -12.07 14.58
N PRO A 246 11.53 -10.88 14.98
CA PRO A 246 10.86 -9.59 14.77
C PRO A 246 11.07 -9.06 13.34
N TRP A 247 10.75 -9.89 12.34
CA TRP A 247 11.08 -9.67 10.93
C TRP A 247 9.87 -9.20 10.10
N ARG A 248 8.81 -8.70 10.74
CA ARG A 248 7.72 -7.94 10.13
C ARG A 248 7.87 -6.47 10.47
N PHE A 249 7.96 -5.62 9.46
CA PHE A 249 8.19 -4.18 9.61
C PHE A 249 6.97 -3.41 9.12
N LEU A 250 6.57 -2.37 9.85
CA LEU A 250 5.42 -1.54 9.52
C LEU A 250 5.64 -0.08 9.95
N ILE A 251 5.07 0.85 9.18
CA ILE A 251 5.03 2.27 9.55
C ILE A 251 4.14 2.41 10.81
N ARG A 252 4.64 3.07 11.87
CA ARG A 252 3.84 3.27 13.09
C ARG A 252 2.53 4.01 12.78
N ASP A 253 1.45 3.60 13.46
CA ASP A 253 0.12 4.22 13.43
C ASP A 253 -0.56 4.36 12.04
N SER A 254 0.02 3.72 11.01
CA SER A 254 -0.56 3.68 9.66
C SER A 254 -1.83 2.82 9.64
N GLU A 255 -2.98 3.45 9.41
CA GLU A 255 -4.29 2.79 9.28
C GLU A 255 -4.39 1.79 8.10
N PHE A 256 -3.36 1.71 7.26
CA PHE A 256 -3.31 0.89 6.06
C PHE A 256 -2.61 -0.47 6.27
N VAL A 257 -2.04 -0.75 7.44
CA VAL A 257 -1.41 -2.05 7.76
C VAL A 257 -2.43 -3.20 7.78
N SER A 258 -1.99 -4.43 7.46
CA SER A 258 -2.88 -5.61 7.45
C SER A 258 -3.27 -6.08 8.86
N ARG A 259 -2.38 -5.87 9.85
CA ARG A 259 -2.62 -5.97 11.29
C ARG A 259 -1.67 -5.03 12.05
N PRO A 260 -2.06 -4.49 13.23
CA PRO A 260 -1.13 -3.88 14.19
C PRO A 260 0.05 -4.79 14.55
N ALA A 261 1.07 -4.24 15.19
CA ALA A 261 2.30 -4.91 15.63
C ALA A 261 2.04 -6.15 16.51
#